data_AF-A0A819MQ21-F1
#
_entry.id   AF-A0A819MQ21-F1
#
_cell.length_a   1.000
_cell.length_b   1.000
_cell.length_c   1.000
_cell.angle_alpha   90.00
_cell.angle_beta   90.00
_cell.angle_gamma   90.00
#
_symmetry.space_group_name_H-M   'P 1'
#
loop_
_entity.id
_entity.type
_entity.pdbx_description
1 polymer ?
#
loop_
_entity_poly.entity_id
_entity_poly.type
_entity_poly.pdbx_seq_one_letter_code
_entity_poly.pdbx_strand_id
1 'polypeptide(L)'
;MNKCYSDEIYINNISSLNNEHYLEWKRVKDPDFIRIITVSLDDIFHGKVCNVIVQRKIRDINKQIPEIEEARYQVIIEPGCIDGKTFRFIETDHKDPINIPADLVVEIQTQPHRLYERSRFDLIYIAKIS
;
A
#
# COMPACT_ATOMS: atom_id res chain seq x y z
N MET A 1 4.68 35.46 10.34
CA MET A 1 3.79 34.30 10.13
C MET A 1 4.42 33.40 9.08
N ASN A 2 4.38 32.09 9.35
CA ASN A 2 5.40 31.13 8.96
C ASN A 2 5.33 30.69 7.49
N LYS A 3 6.53 30.52 6.95
CA LYS A 3 6.95 29.95 5.66
C LYS A 3 6.05 28.82 5.13
N CYS A 4 5.51 28.97 3.92
CA CYS A 4 5.21 27.81 3.07
C CYS A 4 6.52 27.40 2.40
N TYR A 5 7.02 26.25 2.83
CA TYR A 5 8.20 25.55 2.31
C TYR A 5 7.94 25.18 0.84
N SER A 6 8.44 26.00 -0.09
CA SER A 6 8.67 25.63 -1.48
C SER A 6 10.09 25.10 -1.56
N ASP A 7 10.30 23.87 -1.08
CA ASP A 7 11.61 23.23 -1.12
C ASP A 7 11.65 22.27 -2.31
N GLU A 8 12.54 22.64 -3.22
CA GLU A 8 13.00 21.93 -4.40
C GLU A 8 13.42 20.49 -4.08
N ILE A 9 12.92 19.50 -4.83
CA ILE A 9 13.57 18.19 -4.93
C ILE A 9 13.78 17.84 -6.41
N TYR A 10 14.98 18.19 -6.86
CA TYR A 10 15.84 17.55 -7.86
C TYR A 10 15.28 17.21 -9.24
N ILE A 11 15.73 17.98 -10.25
CA ILE A 11 16.65 17.43 -11.27
C ILE A 11 17.79 18.44 -11.47
N ASN A 12 18.98 18.09 -10.98
CA ASN A 12 20.23 18.76 -11.29
C ASN A 12 20.74 18.36 -12.68
N ASN A 13 21.47 19.29 -13.28
CA ASN A 13 22.32 19.24 -14.48
C ASN A 13 21.66 19.43 -15.85
N ILE A 14 21.65 20.69 -16.29
CA ILE A 14 21.84 21.02 -17.70
C ILE A 14 23.05 21.95 -17.80
N SER A 15 24.26 21.38 -17.73
CA SER A 15 25.42 22.01 -18.36
C SER A 15 25.40 21.62 -19.83
N SER A 16 25.04 22.58 -20.67
CA SER A 16 25.45 22.75 -22.07
C SER A 16 25.89 21.49 -22.81
N LEU A 17 25.02 20.94 -23.64
CA LEU A 17 25.36 20.39 -24.96
C LEU A 17 24.06 20.19 -25.76
N ASN A 18 24.06 20.78 -26.95
CA ASN A 18 23.04 20.61 -27.98
C ASN A 18 22.73 19.13 -28.20
N ASN A 19 21.45 18.76 -28.26
CA ASN A 19 20.90 17.85 -29.27
C ASN A 19 19.39 17.72 -29.08
N GLU A 20 18.67 17.81 -30.19
CA GLU A 20 17.25 17.51 -30.30
C GLU A 20 16.98 16.10 -29.79
N HIS A 21 16.41 15.99 -28.59
CA HIS A 21 15.86 14.75 -28.07
C HIS A 21 14.48 15.09 -27.52
N TYR A 22 13.45 14.57 -28.17
CA TYR A 22 12.08 14.54 -27.66
C TYR A 22 12.13 14.12 -26.19
N LEU A 23 11.71 15.02 -25.29
CA LEU A 23 11.47 14.67 -23.90
C LEU A 23 10.43 13.55 -23.92
N GLU A 24 10.85 12.33 -23.67
CA GLU A 24 9.98 11.18 -23.51
C GLU A 24 9.15 11.45 -22.24
N TRP A 25 7.88 11.79 -22.39
CA TRP A 25 6.96 12.02 -21.27
C TRP A 25 6.67 10.69 -20.58
N LYS A 26 7.62 10.22 -19.77
CA LYS A 26 7.50 8.99 -19.02
C LYS A 26 6.61 9.27 -17.80
N ARG A 27 5.43 8.63 -17.77
CA ARG A 27 4.56 8.65 -16.59
C ARG A 27 5.36 8.20 -15.36
N VAL A 28 5.38 9.02 -14.32
CA VAL A 28 6.03 8.67 -13.05
C VAL A 28 4.99 7.99 -12.17
N LYS A 29 5.39 6.91 -11.50
CA LYS A 29 4.54 6.17 -10.58
C LYS A 29 4.88 6.55 -9.15
N ASP A 30 3.87 6.87 -8.36
CA ASP A 30 4.02 7.10 -6.92
C ASP A 30 4.49 5.82 -6.20
N PRO A 31 5.25 5.94 -5.09
CA PRO A 31 5.72 4.78 -4.34
C PRO A 31 4.55 3.94 -3.80
N ASP A 32 4.74 2.62 -3.74
CA ASP A 32 3.72 1.68 -3.24
C ASP A 32 3.24 2.06 -1.82
N PHE A 33 1.92 2.02 -1.62
CA PHE A 33 1.28 2.28 -0.33
C PHE A 33 1.09 0.96 0.42
N ILE A 34 1.89 0.74 1.47
CA ILE A 34 1.87 -0.49 2.25
C ILE A 34 0.90 -0.37 3.43
N ARG A 35 0.02 -1.35 3.61
CA ARG A 35 -0.90 -1.45 4.74
C ARG A 35 -0.84 -2.82 5.40
N ILE A 36 -0.57 -2.84 6.69
CA ILE A 36 -0.58 -4.08 7.48
C ILE A 36 -2.00 -4.35 7.99
N ILE A 37 -2.48 -5.58 7.81
CA ILE A 37 -3.70 -6.09 8.44
C ILE A 37 -3.30 -7.14 9.46
N THR A 38 -3.66 -6.87 10.72
CA THR A 38 -3.51 -7.84 11.81
C THR A 38 -4.68 -8.80 11.83
N VAL A 39 -4.41 -10.10 11.87
CA VAL A 39 -5.40 -11.17 11.87
C VAL A 39 -5.22 -12.06 13.10
N SER A 40 -6.31 -12.49 13.72
CA SER A 40 -6.21 -13.39 14.88
C SER A 40 -5.92 -14.83 14.46
N LEU A 41 -5.47 -15.67 15.40
CA LEU A 41 -5.31 -17.11 15.14
C LEU A 41 -6.62 -17.78 14.73
N ASP A 42 -7.75 -17.30 15.24
CA ASP A 42 -9.08 -17.80 14.88
C ASP A 42 -9.42 -17.44 13.42
N ASP A 43 -9.17 -16.18 13.03
CA ASP A 43 -9.35 -15.71 11.65
C ASP A 43 -8.47 -16.52 10.66
N ILE A 44 -7.24 -16.85 11.07
CA ILE A 44 -6.33 -17.67 10.29
C ILE A 44 -6.83 -19.11 10.21
N PHE A 45 -7.37 -19.66 11.30
CA PHE A 45 -7.80 -21.04 11.36
C PHE A 45 -9.06 -21.28 10.51
N HIS A 46 -10.05 -20.39 10.60
CA HIS A 46 -11.31 -20.50 9.87
C HIS A 46 -11.28 -19.85 8.49
N GLY A 47 -10.29 -18.99 8.22
CA GLY A 47 -10.29 -18.08 7.08
C GLY A 47 -11.16 -16.84 7.34
N LYS A 48 -10.85 -15.76 6.62
CA LYS A 48 -11.53 -14.46 6.80
C LYS A 48 -11.52 -13.64 5.53
N VAL A 49 -12.56 -12.83 5.35
CA VAL A 49 -12.57 -11.78 4.34
C VAL A 49 -12.40 -10.42 5.02
N CYS A 50 -11.36 -9.69 4.63
CA CYS A 50 -11.05 -8.35 5.12
C CYS A 50 -11.27 -7.33 4.02
N ASN A 51 -12.02 -6.26 4.31
CA ASN A 51 -12.19 -5.15 3.39
C ASN A 51 -11.23 -4.03 3.77
N VAL A 52 -10.44 -3.56 2.81
CA VAL A 52 -9.53 -2.43 2.95
C VAL A 52 -10.12 -1.25 2.20
N ILE A 53 -10.38 -0.17 2.93
CA ILE A 53 -10.83 1.09 2.36
C ILE A 53 -9.65 2.06 2.33
N VAL A 54 -9.37 2.61 1.15
CA VAL A 54 -8.33 3.61 0.92
C VAL A 54 -8.98 4.84 0.30
N GLN A 55 -8.62 6.02 0.78
CA GLN A 55 -9.03 7.28 0.16
C GLN A 55 -7.97 7.69 -0.87
N ARG A 56 -8.39 7.91 -2.12
CA ARG A 56 -7.52 8.37 -3.20
C ARG A 56 -7.94 9.75 -3.69
N LYS A 57 -6.97 10.57 -4.10
CA LYS A 57 -7.23 11.88 -4.69
C LYS A 57 -7.35 11.73 -6.20
N ILE A 58 -8.45 12.21 -6.76
CA ILE A 58 -8.65 12.33 -8.20
C ILE A 58 -8.29 13.75 -8.61
N ARG A 59 -7.27 13.88 -9.46
CA ARG A 59 -6.96 15.15 -10.09
C ARG A 59 -7.95 15.38 -11.23
N ASP A 60 -8.74 16.44 -11.10
CA ASP A 60 -9.56 16.96 -12.20
C ASP A 60 -8.83 18.18 -12.80
N ILE A 61 -8.58 18.14 -14.10
CA ILE A 61 -7.89 19.22 -14.83
C ILE A 61 -8.64 20.56 -14.77
N ASN A 62 -9.96 20.53 -14.52
CA ASN A 62 -10.81 21.71 -14.52
C ASN A 62 -11.07 22.28 -13.12
N LYS A 63 -10.66 21.57 -12.06
CA LYS A 63 -10.91 21.97 -10.66
C LYS A 63 -9.59 22.33 -9.97
N GLN A 64 -9.62 23.41 -9.19
CA GLN A 64 -8.46 23.86 -8.41
C GLN A 64 -8.18 22.94 -7.21
N ILE A 65 -9.19 22.23 -6.70
CA ILE A 65 -9.09 21.31 -5.56
C ILE A 65 -9.29 19.88 -6.06
N PRO A 66 -8.40 18.93 -5.71
CA PRO A 66 -8.58 17.53 -6.08
C PRO A 66 -9.79 16.92 -5.35
N GLU A 67 -10.55 16.09 -6.04
CA GLU A 67 -11.67 15.34 -5.47
C GLU A 67 -11.13 14.12 -4.70
N ILE A 68 -11.83 13.68 -3.65
CA ILE A 68 -11.44 12.50 -2.85
C ILE A 68 -12.46 11.39 -3.11
N GLU A 69 -11.98 10.21 -3.45
CA GLU A 69 -12.78 9.01 -3.68
C GLU A 69 -12.36 7.89 -2.71
N GLU A 70 -13.32 7.05 -2.30
CA GLU A 70 -13.05 5.82 -1.56
C GLU A 70 -12.91 4.62 -2.50
N ALA A 71 -11.73 3.99 -2.50
CA ALA A 71 -11.50 2.70 -3.13
C ALA A 71 -11.64 1.57 -2.09
N ARG A 72 -12.34 0.49 -2.44
CA ARG A 72 -12.57 -0.67 -1.57
C ARG A 72 -11.93 -1.91 -2.19
N TYR A 73 -10.99 -2.51 -1.48
CA TYR A 73 -10.30 -3.73 -1.88
C TYR A 73 -10.67 -4.86 -0.94
N GLN A 74 -10.93 -6.04 -1.49
CA GLN A 74 -11.22 -7.23 -0.71
C GLN A 74 -9.98 -8.12 -0.64
N VAL A 75 -9.61 -8.51 0.58
CA VAL A 75 -8.51 -9.43 0.88
C VAL A 75 -9.09 -10.70 1.47
N ILE A 76 -8.89 -11.81 0.78
CA ILE A 76 -9.34 -13.14 1.22
C ILE A 76 -8.16 -13.83 1.92
N ILE A 77 -8.29 -14.00 3.23
CA ILE A 77 -7.36 -14.73 4.07
C ILE A 77 -7.83 -16.18 4.09
N GLU A 78 -7.16 -17.02 3.33
CA GLU A 78 -7.42 -18.45 3.32
C GLU A 78 -7.03 -19.11 4.66
N PRO A 79 -7.70 -20.18 5.07
CA PRO A 79 -7.31 -20.98 6.22
C PRO A 79 -5.81 -21.34 6.20
N GLY A 80 -5.13 -21.12 7.32
CA GLY A 80 -3.69 -21.38 7.47
C GLY A 80 -2.76 -20.32 6.86
N CYS A 81 -3.28 -19.17 6.40
CA CYS A 81 -2.48 -18.07 5.85
C CYS A 81 -1.27 -17.73 6.72
N ILE A 82 -0.09 -17.59 6.12
CA ILE A 82 1.17 -17.28 6.82
C ILE A 82 1.38 -15.77 6.96
N ASP A 83 2.19 -15.40 7.95
CA ASP A 83 2.64 -14.01 8.14
C ASP A 83 3.54 -13.57 7.00
N GLY A 84 3.47 -12.28 6.67
CA GLY A 84 4.19 -11.67 5.56
C GLY A 84 3.60 -11.98 4.19
N LYS A 85 2.45 -12.69 4.10
CA LYS A 85 1.73 -12.83 2.83
C LYS A 85 1.28 -11.45 2.38
N THR A 86 1.64 -11.08 1.16
CA THR A 86 1.30 -9.79 0.55
C THR A 86 0.27 -9.93 -0.57
N PHE A 87 -0.64 -8.96 -0.66
CA PHE A 87 -1.62 -8.80 -1.72
C PHE A 87 -1.38 -7.45 -2.39
N ARG A 88 -1.12 -7.45 -3.70
CA ARG A 88 -0.85 -6.24 -4.47
C ARG A 88 -2.06 -5.89 -5.33
N PHE A 89 -2.61 -4.71 -5.14
CA PHE A 89 -3.69 -4.15 -5.93
C PHE A 89 -3.10 -3.07 -6.84
N ILE A 90 -3.06 -3.36 -8.14
CA ILE A 90 -2.45 -2.50 -9.14
C ILE A 90 -3.47 -1.48 -9.62
N GLU A 91 -3.15 -0.20 -9.51
CA GLU A 91 -3.99 0.87 -10.02
C GLU A 91 -3.76 1.05 -11.52
N THR A 92 -4.59 0.40 -12.33
CA THR A 92 -4.48 0.39 -13.80
C THR A 92 -5.53 1.25 -14.50
N ASP A 93 -6.58 1.66 -13.79
CA ASP A 93 -7.73 2.39 -14.33
C ASP A 93 -7.58 3.92 -14.28
N HIS A 94 -6.50 4.44 -13.70
CA HIS A 94 -6.25 5.87 -13.59
C HIS A 94 -5.77 6.49 -14.91
N LYS A 95 -6.57 7.44 -15.43
CA LYS A 95 -6.39 8.06 -16.75
C LYS A 95 -5.52 9.32 -16.74
N ASP A 96 -4.89 9.69 -15.62
CA ASP A 96 -4.02 10.87 -15.58
C ASP A 96 -2.81 10.67 -16.51
N PRO A 97 -2.58 11.60 -17.45
CA PRO A 97 -1.52 11.46 -18.46
C PRO A 97 -0.10 11.65 -17.89
N ILE A 98 0.04 12.19 -16.68
CA ILE A 98 1.31 12.58 -16.06
C ILE A 98 1.66 11.64 -14.90
N ASN A 99 0.70 11.31 -14.04
CA ASN A 99 0.93 10.51 -12.83
C ASN A 99 0.24 9.14 -12.88
N ILE A 100 0.94 8.11 -12.41
CA ILE A 100 0.36 6.81 -12.08
C ILE A 100 0.27 6.73 -10.55
N PRO A 101 -0.91 6.51 -9.97
CA PRO A 101 -1.05 6.44 -8.52
C PRO A 101 -0.32 5.22 -7.94
N ALA A 102 -0.08 5.28 -6.63
CA ALA A 102 0.55 4.22 -5.86
C ALA A 102 -0.27 2.92 -5.92
N ASP A 103 0.39 1.77 -6.03
CA ASP A 103 -0.28 0.49 -5.79
C ASP A 103 -0.54 0.32 -4.30
N LEU A 104 -1.66 -0.30 -3.94
CA LEU A 104 -1.88 -0.76 -2.57
C LEU A 104 -1.22 -2.13 -2.38
N VAL A 105 -0.32 -2.23 -1.41
CA VAL A 105 0.28 -3.49 -0.96
C VAL A 105 -0.24 -3.79 0.44
N VAL A 106 -1.02 -4.85 0.57
CA VAL A 106 -1.54 -5.30 1.87
C VAL A 106 -0.68 -6.44 2.39
N GLU A 107 -0.15 -6.32 3.61
CA GLU A 107 0.61 -7.38 4.29
C GLU A 107 -0.19 -7.95 5.47
N ILE A 108 -0.22 -9.28 5.60
CA ILE A 108 -0.87 -9.97 6.70
C ILE A 108 0.12 -10.21 7.84
N GLN A 109 -0.30 -9.86 9.07
CA GLN A 109 0.45 -10.14 10.29
C GLN A 109 -0.44 -10.85 11.33
N THR A 110 0.05 -11.93 11.94
CA THR A 110 -0.67 -12.58 13.04
C THR A 110 -0.66 -11.67 14.26
N GLN A 111 -1.85 -11.45 14.84
CA GLN A 111 -2.02 -10.78 16.11
C GLN A 111 -1.48 -11.68 17.24
N PRO A 112 -0.70 -11.15 18.20
CA PRO A 112 -0.30 -11.90 19.38
C PRO A 112 -1.51 -12.48 20.12
N HIS A 113 -1.49 -13.78 20.40
CA HIS A 113 -2.55 -14.48 21.13
C HIS A 113 -2.16 -14.67 22.59
N ARG A 114 -3.15 -14.61 23.49
CA ARG A 114 -2.90 -14.62 24.95
C ARG A 114 -2.30 -15.92 25.48
N LEU A 115 -2.62 -17.04 24.82
CA LEU A 115 -2.22 -18.39 25.25
C LEU A 115 -1.24 -19.05 24.29
N TYR A 116 -1.32 -18.72 23.01
CA TYR A 116 -0.65 -19.47 21.96
C TYR A 116 0.33 -18.55 21.26
N GLU A 117 1.52 -19.04 20.97
CA GLU A 117 2.44 -18.42 20.04
C GLU A 117 2.42 -19.22 18.74
N ARG A 118 2.18 -18.56 17.61
CA ARG A 118 2.21 -19.23 16.33
C ARG A 118 3.64 -19.31 15.81
N SER A 119 4.09 -20.52 15.48
CA SER A 119 5.35 -20.78 14.80
C SER A 119 5.07 -21.47 13.48
N ARG A 120 5.09 -20.70 12.38
CA ARG A 120 4.73 -21.16 11.02
C ARG A 120 3.34 -21.81 10.97
N PHE A 121 3.29 -23.14 10.99
CA PHE A 121 2.07 -23.94 10.91
C PHE A 121 1.63 -24.50 12.26
N ASP A 122 2.41 -24.29 13.32
CA ASP A 122 2.17 -24.83 14.65
C ASP A 122 1.73 -23.73 15.63
N LEU A 123 1.00 -24.14 16.66
CA LEU A 123 0.68 -23.33 17.84
C LEU A 123 1.41 -23.86 19.06
N ILE A 124 2.19 -23.00 19.70
CA ILE A 124 2.97 -23.31 20.89
C ILE A 124 2.20 -22.80 22.12
N TYR A 125 1.94 -23.71 23.07
CA TYR A 125 1.39 -23.38 24.39
C TYR A 125 2.41 -23.77 25.47
N ILE A 126 2.74 -22.84 26.36
CA ILE A 126 3.65 -23.09 27.48
C ILE A 126 2.84 -23.38 28.73
N ALA A 127 2.73 -24.67 29.08
CA ALA A 127 2.05 -25.12 30.29
C ALA A 127 2.98 -25.06 31.51
N LYS A 128 2.46 -24.58 32.64
CA LYS A 128 3.13 -24.69 33.95
C LYS A 128 2.59 -25.93 34.67
N ILE A 129 3.48 -26.83 35.08
CA ILE A 129 3.13 -28.08 35.76
C ILE A 129 3.71 -28.03 37.18
N SER A 130 2.93 -28.50 38.16
CA SER A 130 3.26 -28.59 39.59
C SER A 130 3.47 -30.04 40.04
#